data_AF-A0A4P6KBL9-F1
#
_entry.id   AF-A0A4P6KBL9-F1
#
_cell.length_a   1.000
_cell.length_b   1.000
_cell.length_c   1.000
_cell.angle_alpha   90.00
_cell.angle_beta   90.00
_cell.angle_gamma   90.00
#
_symmetry.space_group_name_H-M   'P 1'
#
loop_
_entity.id
_entity.type
_entity.pdbx_description
1 polymer ?
#
loop_
_entity_poly.entity_id
_entity_poly.type
_entity_poly.pdbx_seq_one_letter_code
_entity_poly.pdbx_strand_id
1 'polypeptide(L)'
;MSIEKNVSVLPITEKDLEWWQNKIVKLDWVFAVTYAEGAPHEYIAERTEGMTKADFVRAARVIHTFGEPQKFYKSTRIYLVHNGWKYWTMDREHDDVTLINRGRADHIYGPQNMPRTKSEFRSGYDAIATYWDRDFTASDEEQRGFTRLVDVATDGYRKCRTLDIGAGTGLTLDLGLTEAPRLTAIDPSQAMLNELVRKHPLVARVEPRTFADTLARRNLSGTQFDLVLALGGSASYLSHDDWESIMRHARGRLVLSAYAEGEAPVTADLTSQQLTDARKRLRDFAACYEGKIERVGRFETVAAMRNQS
;
A
#
# COMPACT_ATOMS: atom_id res chain seq x y z
N MET A 1 -31.44 -13.64 10.48
CA MET A 1 -30.91 -13.04 9.24
C MET A 1 -29.50 -13.58 9.10
N SER A 2 -29.33 -14.58 8.24
CA SER A 2 -28.09 -15.35 8.13
C SER A 2 -27.02 -14.48 7.50
N ILE A 3 -25.95 -14.20 8.25
CA ILE A 3 -24.74 -13.57 7.73
C ILE A 3 -24.13 -14.59 6.76
N GLU A 4 -24.24 -14.34 5.46
CA GLU A 4 -23.53 -15.13 4.46
C GLU A 4 -22.04 -15.14 4.83
N LYS A 5 -21.48 -16.33 4.96
CA LYS A 5 -20.04 -16.50 5.15
C LYS A 5 -19.34 -15.86 3.96
N ASN A 6 -18.59 -14.78 4.20
CA ASN A 6 -17.69 -14.16 3.22
C ASN A 6 -16.90 -15.27 2.51
N VAL A 7 -17.09 -15.40 1.20
CA VAL A 7 -16.26 -16.25 0.37
C VAL A 7 -14.86 -15.66 0.45
N SER A 8 -13.95 -16.38 1.13
CA SER A 8 -12.55 -15.97 1.28
C SER A 8 -11.96 -15.75 -0.12
N VAL A 9 -11.53 -14.52 -0.39
CA VAL A 9 -10.85 -14.22 -1.64
C VAL A 9 -9.49 -14.91 -1.65
N LEU A 10 -9.22 -15.63 -2.74
CA LEU A 10 -7.94 -16.32 -2.90
C LEU A 10 -6.81 -15.32 -3.16
N PRO A 11 -5.61 -15.57 -2.60
CA PRO A 11 -4.42 -14.77 -2.88
C PRO A 11 -4.06 -14.78 -4.38
N ILE A 12 -3.63 -13.63 -4.89
CA ILE A 12 -3.13 -13.47 -6.26
C ILE A 12 -1.67 -13.92 -6.32
N THR A 13 -1.36 -14.79 -7.28
CA THR A 13 -0.04 -15.41 -7.42
C THR A 13 0.48 -15.30 -8.85
N GLU A 14 1.75 -15.69 -9.05
CA GLU A 14 2.34 -15.79 -10.40
C GLU A 14 1.54 -16.72 -11.33
N LYS A 15 0.86 -17.74 -10.79
CA LYS A 15 -0.02 -18.60 -11.60
C LYS A 15 -1.21 -17.84 -12.18
N ASP A 16 -1.69 -16.81 -11.48
CA ASP A 16 -2.74 -15.92 -11.96
C ASP A 16 -2.21 -14.98 -13.04
N LEU A 17 -0.97 -14.51 -12.90
CA LEU A 17 -0.29 -13.75 -13.95
C LEU A 17 -0.11 -14.59 -15.22
N GLU A 18 0.40 -15.81 -15.10
CA GLU A 18 0.55 -16.76 -16.22
C GLU A 18 -0.81 -17.10 -16.85
N TRP A 19 -1.84 -17.32 -16.03
CA TRP A 19 -3.20 -17.52 -16.53
C TRP A 19 -3.66 -16.35 -17.37
N TRP A 20 -3.47 -15.12 -16.89
CA TRP A 20 -3.89 -13.92 -17.61
C TRP A 20 -3.12 -13.77 -18.92
N GLN A 21 -1.80 -13.94 -18.92
CA GLN A 21 -0.95 -13.87 -20.10
C GLN A 21 -1.34 -14.90 -21.18
N ASN A 22 -1.74 -16.10 -20.76
CA ASN A 22 -2.24 -17.13 -21.67
C ASN A 22 -3.67 -16.87 -22.15
N LYS A 23 -4.47 -16.15 -21.36
CA LYS A 23 -5.87 -15.82 -21.66
C LYS A 23 -5.97 -14.70 -22.69
N ILE A 24 -5.25 -13.59 -22.50
CA ILE A 24 -5.36 -12.35 -23.30
C ILE A 24 -5.16 -12.53 -24.81
N VAL A 25 -4.33 -13.50 -25.22
CA VAL A 25 -4.03 -13.77 -26.64
C VAL A 25 -5.17 -14.49 -27.36
N LYS A 26 -6.15 -15.03 -26.62
CA LYS A 26 -7.27 -15.81 -27.16
C LYS A 26 -8.59 -15.02 -27.18
N LEU A 27 -8.59 -13.81 -26.64
CA LEU A 27 -9.79 -12.98 -26.52
C LEU A 27 -9.98 -12.14 -27.77
N ASP A 28 -11.24 -11.90 -28.13
CA ASP A 28 -11.59 -10.97 -29.19
C ASP A 28 -11.68 -9.54 -28.62
N TRP A 29 -10.77 -8.68 -29.09
CA TRP A 29 -10.61 -7.31 -28.59
C TRP A 29 -11.31 -6.33 -29.52
N VAL A 30 -12.12 -5.45 -28.95
CA VAL A 30 -12.90 -4.46 -29.69
C VAL A 30 -12.16 -3.13 -29.68
N PHE A 31 -11.90 -2.56 -30.85
CA PHE A 31 -11.30 -1.23 -30.96
C PHE A 31 -12.26 -0.13 -30.51
N ALA A 32 -11.79 0.77 -29.63
CA ALA A 32 -12.57 1.85 -29.08
C ALA A 32 -12.57 3.07 -30.04
N VAL A 33 -13.42 3.03 -31.06
CA VAL A 33 -13.50 4.04 -32.14
C VAL A 33 -13.60 5.47 -31.62
N THR A 34 -14.37 5.69 -30.54
CA THR A 34 -14.57 7.01 -29.92
C THR A 34 -13.28 7.68 -29.44
N TYR A 35 -12.22 6.90 -29.18
CA TYR A 35 -10.95 7.41 -28.65
C TYR A 35 -9.79 7.30 -29.64
N ALA A 36 -10.06 7.01 -30.91
CA ALA A 36 -9.04 6.71 -31.93
C ALA A 36 -7.96 7.80 -32.06
N GLU A 37 -8.34 9.08 -32.00
CA GLU A 37 -7.40 10.19 -32.21
C GLU A 37 -6.59 10.54 -30.96
N GLY A 38 -7.19 10.44 -29.77
CA GLY A 38 -6.58 10.93 -28.53
C GLY A 38 -5.98 9.83 -27.65
N ALA A 39 -6.64 8.69 -27.56
CA ALA A 39 -6.19 7.59 -26.71
C ALA A 39 -6.54 6.25 -27.35
N PRO A 40 -5.89 5.86 -28.46
CA PRO A 40 -6.22 4.65 -29.18
C PRO A 40 -6.02 3.41 -28.30
N HIS A 41 -7.11 2.69 -28.05
CA HIS A 41 -7.12 1.49 -27.24
C HIS A 41 -8.20 0.51 -27.71
N GLU A 42 -8.11 -0.70 -27.19
CA GLU A 42 -9.06 -1.78 -27.38
C GLU A 42 -9.59 -2.23 -26.02
N TYR A 43 -10.70 -2.93 -26.01
CA TYR A 43 -11.28 -3.45 -24.79
C TYR A 43 -11.96 -4.81 -24.99
N ILE A 44 -12.11 -5.52 -23.87
CA ILE A 44 -13.03 -6.64 -23.69
C ILE A 44 -14.07 -6.24 -22.64
N ALA A 45 -15.30 -6.72 -22.77
CA ALA A 45 -16.40 -6.41 -21.86
C ALA A 45 -17.14 -7.69 -21.46
N GLU A 46 -18.09 -7.63 -20.53
CA GLU A 46 -18.81 -8.83 -20.02
C GLU A 46 -19.44 -9.72 -21.10
N ARG A 47 -19.76 -9.16 -22.27
CA ARG A 47 -20.28 -9.91 -23.43
C ARG A 47 -19.20 -10.66 -24.24
N THR A 48 -17.92 -10.45 -23.96
CA THR A 48 -16.81 -11.09 -24.67
C THR A 48 -16.82 -12.59 -24.37
N GLU A 49 -16.92 -13.40 -25.42
CA GLU A 49 -16.91 -14.86 -25.29
C GLU A 49 -15.61 -15.34 -24.61
N GLY A 50 -15.75 -16.33 -23.73
CA GLY A 50 -14.64 -16.91 -23.00
C GLY A 50 -14.23 -16.14 -21.75
N MET A 51 -14.92 -15.07 -21.35
CA MET A 51 -14.73 -14.40 -20.06
C MET A 51 -15.99 -14.47 -19.21
N THR A 52 -15.85 -14.94 -17.97
CA THR A 52 -16.89 -14.81 -16.94
C THR A 52 -16.66 -13.57 -16.09
N LYS A 53 -17.66 -13.13 -15.32
CA LYS A 53 -17.47 -12.05 -14.31
C LYS A 53 -16.31 -12.35 -13.36
N ALA A 54 -16.18 -13.60 -12.91
CA ALA A 54 -15.07 -14.02 -12.05
C ALA A 54 -13.70 -13.88 -12.75
N ASP A 55 -13.62 -14.14 -14.06
CA ASP A 55 -12.40 -13.92 -14.83
C ASP A 55 -12.06 -12.41 -14.93
N PHE A 56 -13.06 -11.54 -15.09
CA PHE A 56 -12.84 -10.08 -15.08
C PHE A 56 -12.27 -9.60 -13.74
N VAL A 57 -12.86 -10.04 -12.63
CA VAL A 57 -12.37 -9.71 -11.28
C VAL A 57 -10.96 -10.25 -11.06
N ARG A 58 -10.69 -11.50 -11.47
CA ARG A 58 -9.36 -12.11 -11.36
C ARG A 58 -8.32 -11.34 -12.18
N ALA A 59 -8.64 -11.02 -13.43
CA ALA A 59 -7.74 -10.27 -14.31
C ALA A 59 -7.49 -8.85 -13.81
N ALA A 60 -8.52 -8.17 -13.29
CA ALA A 60 -8.35 -6.88 -12.63
C ALA A 60 -7.34 -6.97 -11.48
N ARG A 61 -7.52 -7.93 -10.58
CA ARG A 61 -6.61 -8.10 -9.45
C ARG A 61 -5.19 -8.44 -9.89
N VAL A 62 -5.01 -9.29 -10.92
CA VAL A 62 -3.69 -9.53 -11.54
C VAL A 62 -3.06 -8.24 -12.05
N ILE A 63 -3.82 -7.40 -12.77
CA ILE A 63 -3.32 -6.12 -13.28
C ILE A 63 -2.87 -5.20 -12.13
N HIS A 64 -3.67 -5.09 -11.07
CA HIS A 64 -3.35 -4.21 -9.93
C HIS A 64 -2.25 -4.77 -9.03
N THR A 65 -2.07 -6.09 -8.96
CA THR A 65 -0.95 -6.73 -8.24
C THR A 65 0.38 -6.57 -8.98
N PHE A 66 0.42 -6.88 -10.28
CA PHE A 66 1.69 -6.98 -11.03
C PHE A 66 2.01 -5.77 -11.91
N GLY A 67 1.05 -4.87 -12.10
CA GLY A 67 1.23 -3.64 -12.87
C GLY A 67 1.98 -2.55 -12.10
N GLU A 68 2.13 -1.41 -12.75
CA GLU A 68 2.73 -0.20 -12.19
C GLU A 68 1.84 1.01 -12.48
N PRO A 69 1.83 2.06 -11.62
CA PRO A 69 1.12 3.29 -11.89
C PRO A 69 1.61 3.98 -13.16
N GLN A 70 0.68 4.40 -14.01
CA GLN A 70 0.94 5.31 -15.12
C GLN A 70 -0.17 6.35 -15.21
N LYS A 71 0.10 7.46 -15.90
CA LYS A 71 -0.90 8.52 -16.09
C LYS A 71 -1.74 8.19 -17.31
N PHE A 72 -3.05 8.37 -17.15
CA PHE A 72 -4.00 8.55 -18.21
C PHE A 72 -4.47 10.01 -18.15
N TYR A 73 -3.74 10.88 -18.84
CA TYR A 73 -3.88 12.33 -18.72
C TYR A 73 -3.72 12.79 -17.25
N LYS A 74 -4.81 13.26 -16.61
CA LYS A 74 -4.79 13.74 -15.23
C LYS A 74 -4.93 12.62 -14.20
N SER A 75 -5.50 11.48 -14.59
CA SER A 75 -5.76 10.34 -13.71
C SER A 75 -4.54 9.41 -13.64
N THR A 76 -4.30 8.80 -12.48
CA THR A 76 -3.34 7.71 -12.34
C THR A 76 -4.10 6.38 -12.36
N ARG A 77 -3.61 5.40 -13.11
CA ARG A 77 -4.15 4.02 -13.17
C ARG A 77 -3.02 3.03 -13.03
N ILE A 78 -3.33 1.78 -12.69
CA ILE A 78 -2.34 0.70 -12.71
C ILE A 78 -2.37 0.01 -14.07
N TYR A 79 -1.20 -0.15 -14.67
CA TYR A 79 -1.02 -0.78 -15.97
C TYR A 79 -0.10 -1.99 -15.85
N LEU A 80 -0.58 -3.14 -16.31
CA LEU A 80 0.27 -4.31 -16.51
C LEU A 80 0.78 -4.33 -17.94
N VAL A 81 2.09 -4.38 -18.16
CA VAL A 81 2.70 -4.44 -19.50
C VAL A 81 3.04 -5.89 -19.85
N HIS A 82 2.59 -6.35 -21.02
CA HIS A 82 2.92 -7.67 -21.55
C HIS A 82 2.88 -7.68 -23.09
N ASN A 83 3.93 -8.22 -23.73
CA ASN A 83 4.05 -8.36 -25.20
C ASN A 83 3.73 -7.09 -26.00
N GLY A 84 4.26 -5.94 -25.58
CA GLY A 84 4.06 -4.66 -26.28
C GLY A 84 2.69 -4.01 -26.08
N TRP A 85 1.86 -4.58 -25.20
CA TRP A 85 0.57 -4.03 -24.78
C TRP A 85 0.59 -3.69 -23.29
N LYS A 86 -0.22 -2.72 -22.90
CA LYS A 86 -0.50 -2.40 -21.50
C LYS A 86 -1.99 -2.55 -21.22
N TYR A 87 -2.33 -3.15 -20.08
CA TYR A 87 -3.68 -3.55 -19.69
C TYR A 87 -4.11 -2.80 -18.42
N TRP A 88 -5.35 -2.31 -18.38
CA TRP A 88 -5.89 -1.59 -17.22
C TRP A 88 -7.40 -1.72 -17.09
N THR A 89 -7.91 -1.47 -15.88
CA THR A 89 -9.34 -1.33 -15.59
C THR A 89 -9.70 0.12 -15.29
N MET A 90 -10.98 0.49 -15.44
CA MET A 90 -11.47 1.85 -15.16
C MET A 90 -12.20 1.96 -13.83
N ASP A 91 -12.61 0.82 -13.27
CA ASP A 91 -13.44 0.73 -12.08
C ASP A 91 -12.68 1.15 -10.82
N ARG A 92 -13.45 1.61 -9.83
CA ARG A 92 -12.91 2.02 -8.53
C ARG A 92 -12.64 0.79 -7.67
N GLU A 93 -13.56 -0.17 -7.65
CA GLU A 93 -13.42 -1.41 -6.88
C GLU A 93 -13.14 -2.57 -7.83
N HIS A 94 -12.32 -3.52 -7.37
CA HIS A 94 -11.86 -4.64 -8.20
C HIS A 94 -12.98 -5.64 -8.51
N ASP A 95 -13.99 -5.71 -7.64
CA ASP A 95 -15.12 -6.64 -7.75
C ASP A 95 -16.17 -6.15 -8.76
N ASP A 96 -16.16 -4.86 -9.08
CA ASP A 96 -17.12 -4.23 -9.99
C ASP A 96 -16.71 -4.32 -11.46
N VAL A 97 -15.49 -4.76 -11.75
CA VAL A 97 -14.90 -4.70 -13.10
C VAL A 97 -15.76 -5.43 -14.14
N THR A 98 -16.19 -4.67 -15.15
CA THR A 98 -16.99 -5.16 -16.29
C THR A 98 -16.24 -5.04 -17.62
N LEU A 99 -15.10 -4.35 -17.61
CA LEU A 99 -14.35 -4.01 -18.81
C LEU A 99 -12.84 -3.95 -18.52
N ILE A 100 -12.05 -4.54 -19.40
CA ILE A 100 -10.58 -4.45 -19.36
C ILE A 100 -10.13 -3.82 -20.67
N ASN A 101 -9.32 -2.77 -20.56
CA ASN A 101 -8.73 -2.09 -21.70
C ASN A 101 -7.33 -2.60 -21.98
N ARG A 102 -6.90 -2.51 -23.23
CA ARG A 102 -5.50 -2.59 -23.62
C ARG A 102 -5.13 -1.51 -24.63
N GLY A 103 -3.89 -1.08 -24.60
CA GLY A 103 -3.33 -0.12 -25.55
C GLY A 103 -1.87 -0.44 -25.80
N ARG A 104 -1.29 0.17 -26.82
CA ARG A 104 0.13 -0.02 -27.11
C ARG A 104 0.99 0.46 -25.94
N ALA A 105 1.99 -0.33 -25.55
CA ALA A 105 2.81 -0.05 -24.37
C ALA A 105 3.69 1.20 -24.55
N ASP A 106 4.10 1.49 -25.79
CA ASP A 106 4.88 2.66 -26.18
C ASP A 106 4.05 3.95 -26.24
N HIS A 107 2.71 3.84 -26.26
CA HIS A 107 1.84 5.00 -26.27
C HIS A 107 1.77 5.64 -24.88
N ILE A 108 2.05 6.94 -24.80
CA ILE A 108 2.13 7.68 -23.54
C ILE A 108 0.93 8.62 -23.39
N TYR A 109 0.09 8.40 -22.37
CA TYR A 109 -1.09 9.22 -22.11
C TYR A 109 -0.77 10.38 -21.17
N GLY A 110 -0.19 11.46 -21.72
CA GLY A 110 0.17 12.67 -20.97
C GLY A 110 1.43 12.52 -20.12
N PRO A 111 1.80 13.55 -19.34
CA PRO A 111 3.04 13.55 -18.54
C PRO A 111 3.08 12.42 -17.52
N GLN A 112 4.15 11.64 -17.50
CA GLN A 112 4.28 10.47 -16.60
C GLN A 112 4.99 10.85 -15.29
N ASN A 113 4.31 11.65 -14.45
CA ASN A 113 4.84 12.19 -13.18
C ASN A 113 4.23 11.53 -11.93
N MET A 114 3.79 10.28 -12.03
CA MET A 114 3.27 9.53 -10.90
C MET A 114 4.41 8.90 -10.07
N PRO A 115 4.17 8.59 -8.79
CA PRO A 115 5.09 7.77 -8.00
C PRO A 115 5.27 6.39 -8.61
N ARG A 116 6.51 5.87 -8.56
CA ARG A 116 6.84 4.50 -8.97
C ARG A 116 6.72 3.55 -7.79
N THR A 117 6.17 2.38 -8.04
CA THR A 117 5.87 1.37 -7.00
C THR A 117 6.61 0.06 -7.23
N LYS A 118 7.35 -0.08 -8.33
CA LYS A 118 8.12 -1.28 -8.64
C LYS A 118 9.12 -1.59 -7.54
N SER A 119 8.95 -2.73 -6.91
CA SER A 119 9.80 -3.22 -5.83
C SER A 119 10.72 -4.33 -6.32
N GLU A 120 11.94 -4.36 -5.79
CA GLU A 120 12.87 -5.49 -5.94
C GLU A 120 12.63 -6.56 -4.85
N PHE A 121 11.77 -6.26 -3.89
CA PHE A 121 11.44 -7.12 -2.76
C PHE A 121 10.16 -7.88 -3.04
N ARG A 122 10.11 -9.14 -2.56
CA ARG A 122 8.88 -9.92 -2.53
C ARG A 122 8.25 -9.76 -1.15
N SER A 123 6.95 -9.48 -1.12
CA SER A 123 6.18 -9.39 0.12
C SER A 123 5.01 -10.36 0.08
N GLY A 124 4.73 -11.04 1.20
CA GLY A 124 3.52 -11.85 1.33
C GLY A 124 2.24 -11.02 1.16
N TYR A 125 2.35 -9.71 1.41
CA TYR A 125 1.27 -8.75 1.25
C TYR A 125 0.90 -8.48 -0.22
N ASP A 126 1.81 -8.74 -1.18
CA ASP A 126 1.52 -8.51 -2.60
C ASP A 126 0.31 -9.33 -3.07
N ALA A 127 0.18 -10.55 -2.56
CA ALA A 127 -0.87 -11.48 -2.94
C ALA A 127 -2.27 -11.09 -2.43
N ILE A 128 -2.34 -10.21 -1.43
CA ILE A 128 -3.59 -9.86 -0.75
C ILE A 128 -3.97 -8.38 -0.86
N ALA A 129 -3.12 -7.55 -1.49
CA ALA A 129 -3.28 -6.10 -1.55
C ALA A 129 -4.63 -5.64 -2.15
N THR A 130 -5.09 -6.31 -3.21
CA THR A 130 -6.30 -5.92 -3.96
C THR A 130 -7.61 -6.17 -3.20
N TYR A 131 -7.56 -6.80 -2.04
CA TYR A 131 -8.72 -6.95 -1.14
C TYR A 131 -8.37 -6.62 0.31
N TRP A 132 -7.19 -6.02 0.54
CA TRP A 132 -6.70 -5.66 1.85
C TRP A 132 -7.65 -4.72 2.60
N ASP A 133 -8.07 -3.65 1.93
CA ASP A 133 -8.93 -2.62 2.54
C ASP A 133 -10.29 -3.19 2.97
N ARG A 134 -10.78 -4.23 2.29
CA ARG A 134 -12.06 -4.89 2.60
C ARG A 134 -11.93 -5.86 3.77
N ASP A 135 -10.86 -6.66 3.80
CA ASP A 135 -10.78 -7.84 4.66
C ASP A 135 -9.83 -7.68 5.87
N PHE A 136 -8.83 -6.81 5.77
CA PHE A 136 -7.71 -6.76 6.72
C PHE A 136 -7.40 -5.38 7.29
N THR A 137 -8.04 -4.33 6.78
CA THR A 137 -7.84 -2.96 7.27
C THR A 137 -8.06 -2.82 8.78
N ALA A 138 -7.64 -1.68 9.33
CA ALA A 138 -7.84 -1.39 10.73
C ALA A 138 -9.35 -1.35 11.05
N SER A 139 -9.76 -1.98 12.15
CA SER A 139 -11.14 -1.88 12.63
C SER A 139 -11.48 -0.44 13.03
N ASP A 140 -12.76 -0.10 13.15
CA ASP A 140 -13.18 1.24 13.58
C ASP A 140 -12.56 1.66 14.93
N GLU A 141 -12.37 0.70 15.84
CA GLU A 141 -11.70 0.94 17.12
C GLU A 141 -10.20 1.25 16.91
N GLU A 142 -9.53 0.48 16.07
CA GLU A 142 -8.12 0.68 15.74
C GLU A 142 -7.88 2.03 15.05
N GLN A 143 -8.74 2.38 14.08
CA GLN A 143 -8.70 3.66 13.39
C GLN A 143 -8.85 4.83 14.37
N ARG A 144 -9.85 4.80 15.27
CA ARG A 144 -10.02 5.82 16.32
C ARG A 144 -8.81 5.89 17.25
N GLY A 145 -8.24 4.74 17.61
CA GLY A 145 -7.04 4.65 18.44
C GLY A 145 -5.83 5.32 17.80
N PHE A 146 -5.53 4.98 16.54
CA PHE A 146 -4.44 5.58 15.80
C PHE A 146 -4.64 7.08 15.61
N THR A 147 -5.83 7.52 15.20
CA THR A 147 -6.14 8.95 15.03
C THR A 147 -5.90 9.72 16.33
N ARG A 148 -6.42 9.23 17.46
CA ARG A 148 -6.22 9.83 18.78
C ARG A 148 -4.74 9.95 19.15
N LEU A 149 -3.97 8.87 18.99
CA LEU A 149 -2.55 8.86 19.34
C LEU A 149 -1.75 9.84 18.47
N VAL A 150 -2.08 9.95 17.18
CA VAL A 150 -1.43 10.94 16.32
C VAL A 150 -1.88 12.36 16.66
N ASP A 151 -3.14 12.59 17.03
CA ASP A 151 -3.60 13.91 17.51
C ASP A 151 -2.82 14.33 18.76
N VAL A 152 -2.63 13.42 19.71
CA VAL A 152 -1.81 13.68 20.91
C VAL A 152 -0.37 13.98 20.53
N ALA A 153 0.24 13.20 19.62
CA ALA A 153 1.63 13.42 19.22
C ALA A 153 1.84 14.71 18.41
N THR A 154 0.78 15.26 17.80
CA THR A 154 0.87 16.42 16.89
C THR A 154 0.15 17.66 17.41
N ASP A 155 -0.43 17.62 18.60
CA ASP A 155 -1.37 18.64 19.11
C ASP A 155 -2.49 18.94 18.09
N GLY A 156 -2.95 17.91 17.38
CA GLY A 156 -3.93 18.00 16.29
C GLY A 156 -3.41 18.59 14.97
N TYR A 157 -2.13 18.95 14.87
CA TYR A 157 -1.57 19.56 13.65
C TYR A 157 -1.23 18.52 12.57
N ARG A 158 -2.09 18.40 11.55
CA ARG A 158 -1.97 17.37 10.49
C ARG A 158 -1.15 17.79 9.25
N LYS A 159 -0.72 19.05 9.14
CA LYS A 159 0.12 19.54 8.02
C LYS A 159 1.61 19.24 8.23
N CYS A 160 1.93 18.07 8.77
CA CYS A 160 3.27 17.60 9.06
C CYS A 160 3.91 17.01 7.80
N ARG A 161 5.21 17.22 7.58
CA ARG A 161 5.98 16.36 6.68
C ARG A 161 6.09 14.98 7.34
N THR A 162 5.47 13.98 6.76
CA THR A 162 5.30 12.67 7.40
C THR A 162 6.12 11.60 6.68
N LEU A 163 6.80 10.77 7.45
CA LEU A 163 7.35 9.50 7.00
C LEU A 163 6.43 8.38 7.48
N ASP A 164 5.98 7.52 6.58
CA ASP A 164 5.15 6.35 6.90
C ASP A 164 5.89 5.08 6.48
N ILE A 165 6.24 4.26 7.48
CA ILE A 165 7.05 3.05 7.33
C ILE A 165 6.11 1.84 7.39
N GLY A 166 6.08 1.06 6.31
CA GLY A 166 5.05 0.04 6.12
C GLY A 166 3.70 0.69 5.76
N ALA A 167 3.73 1.60 4.78
CA ALA A 167 2.57 2.42 4.42
C ALA A 167 1.38 1.61 3.89
N GLY A 168 1.60 0.37 3.45
CA GLY A 168 0.55 -0.52 2.95
C GLY A 168 -0.25 0.12 1.82
N THR A 169 -1.58 -0.05 1.86
CA THR A 169 -2.51 0.59 0.93
C THR A 169 -2.74 2.08 1.23
N GLY A 170 -2.10 2.67 2.25
CA GLY A 170 -2.21 4.10 2.57
C GLY A 170 -3.18 4.45 3.69
N LEU A 171 -3.32 3.60 4.72
CA LEU A 171 -4.16 3.83 5.90
C LEU A 171 -3.96 5.24 6.50
N THR A 172 -2.70 5.71 6.54
CA THR A 172 -2.33 7.05 7.03
C THR A 172 -3.08 8.18 6.31
N LEU A 173 -3.28 8.07 4.99
CA LEU A 173 -4.02 9.07 4.20
C LEU A 173 -5.53 8.83 4.26
N ASP A 174 -5.96 7.57 4.31
CA ASP A 174 -7.38 7.22 4.46
C ASP A 174 -7.98 7.79 5.76
N LEU A 175 -7.18 7.84 6.82
CA LEU A 175 -7.54 8.42 8.12
C LEU A 175 -7.29 9.94 8.22
N GLY A 176 -6.73 10.57 7.18
CA GLY A 176 -6.41 12.00 7.21
C GLY A 176 -5.35 12.38 8.23
N LEU A 177 -4.42 11.47 8.58
CA LEU A 177 -3.38 11.74 9.58
C LEU A 177 -2.30 12.70 9.06
N THR A 178 -2.21 12.85 7.75
CA THR A 178 -1.42 13.85 7.02
C THR A 178 -2.03 14.09 5.63
N GLU A 179 -1.42 14.98 4.84
CA GLU A 179 -1.79 15.26 3.45
C GLU A 179 -0.88 14.51 2.47
N ALA A 180 -1.43 14.00 1.36
CA ALA A 180 -0.66 13.25 0.37
C ALA A 180 0.62 13.98 -0.12
N PRO A 181 0.59 15.30 -0.43
CA PRO A 181 1.79 16.04 -0.84
C PRO A 181 2.85 16.23 0.26
N ARG A 182 2.62 15.71 1.47
CA ARG A 182 3.56 15.76 2.60
C ARG A 182 4.04 14.39 3.05
N LEU A 183 3.51 13.33 2.44
CA LEU A 183 3.81 11.95 2.81
C LEU A 183 4.96 11.37 1.98
N THR A 184 5.98 10.87 2.68
CA THR A 184 6.92 9.88 2.16
C THR A 184 6.47 8.50 2.65
N ALA A 185 5.99 7.67 1.74
CA ALA A 185 5.58 6.29 2.02
C ALA A 185 6.71 5.32 1.69
N ILE A 186 7.02 4.41 2.62
CA ILE A 186 7.98 3.32 2.42
C ILE A 186 7.24 2.01 2.63
N ASP A 187 7.32 1.11 1.65
CA ASP A 187 6.78 -0.25 1.78
C ASP A 187 7.47 -1.19 0.77
N PRO A 188 7.85 -2.42 1.14
CA PRO A 188 8.44 -3.36 0.20
C PRO A 188 7.42 -4.00 -0.77
N SER A 189 6.11 -3.95 -0.49
CA SER A 189 5.07 -4.54 -1.34
C SER A 189 4.71 -3.60 -2.48
N GLN A 190 4.98 -4.04 -3.72
CA GLN A 190 4.58 -3.31 -4.92
C GLN A 190 3.05 -3.20 -5.00
N ALA A 191 2.32 -4.29 -4.72
CA ALA A 191 0.87 -4.28 -4.88
C ALA A 191 0.17 -3.39 -3.83
N MET A 192 0.68 -3.35 -2.59
CA MET A 192 0.19 -2.41 -1.58
C MET A 192 0.40 -0.97 -2.02
N LEU A 193 1.59 -0.64 -2.53
CA LEU A 193 1.89 0.70 -3.04
C LEU A 193 1.11 1.05 -4.30
N ASN A 194 0.74 0.06 -5.13
CA ASN A 194 -0.18 0.27 -6.25
C ASN A 194 -1.54 0.77 -5.74
N GLU A 195 -2.10 0.13 -4.72
CA GLU A 195 -3.36 0.57 -4.11
C GLU A 195 -3.22 1.96 -3.46
N LEU A 196 -2.11 2.23 -2.77
CA LEU A 196 -1.83 3.55 -2.21
C LEU A 196 -1.83 4.63 -3.30
N VAL A 197 -1.06 4.45 -4.37
CA VAL A 197 -0.94 5.45 -5.44
C VAL A 197 -2.23 5.59 -6.24
N ARG A 198 -3.00 4.51 -6.38
CA ARG A 198 -4.32 4.53 -7.04
C ARG A 198 -5.32 5.37 -6.25
N LYS A 199 -5.38 5.20 -4.92
CA LYS A 199 -6.25 5.99 -4.02
C LYS A 199 -5.75 7.42 -3.85
N HIS A 200 -4.43 7.58 -3.74
CA HIS A 200 -3.75 8.84 -3.37
C HIS A 200 -2.67 9.22 -4.39
N PRO A 201 -3.04 9.59 -5.63
CA PRO A 201 -2.10 9.80 -6.72
C PRO A 201 -1.18 11.02 -6.56
N LEU A 202 -1.39 11.83 -5.51
CA LEU A 202 -0.61 13.01 -5.18
C LEU A 202 0.33 12.78 -3.99
N VAL A 203 0.54 11.52 -3.57
CA VAL A 203 1.55 11.20 -2.56
C VAL A 203 2.91 11.73 -3.01
N ALA A 204 3.60 12.46 -2.12
CA ALA A 204 4.80 13.20 -2.50
C ALA A 204 5.95 12.29 -2.90
N ARG A 205 6.12 11.18 -2.17
CA ARG A 205 7.22 10.24 -2.40
C ARG A 205 6.81 8.83 -2.00
N VAL A 206 7.18 7.88 -2.84
CA VAL A 206 7.02 6.44 -2.60
C VAL A 206 8.39 5.78 -2.74
N GLU A 207 8.74 4.96 -1.76
CA GLU A 207 9.95 4.14 -1.74
C GLU A 207 9.54 2.65 -1.71
N PRO A 208 9.51 1.97 -2.87
CA PRO A 208 9.09 0.57 -2.97
C PRO A 208 10.21 -0.38 -2.53
N ARG A 209 10.45 -0.43 -1.22
CA ARG A 209 11.56 -1.13 -0.56
C ARG A 209 11.36 -1.17 0.96
N THR A 210 12.23 -1.89 1.66
CA THR A 210 12.26 -1.86 3.13
C THR A 210 12.85 -0.54 3.66
N PHE A 211 12.55 -0.21 4.92
CA PHE A 211 13.16 0.95 5.57
C PHE A 211 14.69 0.85 5.62
N ALA A 212 15.22 -0.31 6.02
CA ALA A 212 16.64 -0.60 6.03
C ALA A 212 17.33 -0.35 4.68
N ASP A 213 16.74 -0.82 3.56
CA ASP A 213 17.30 -0.57 2.21
C ASP A 213 17.23 0.92 1.83
N THR A 214 16.15 1.61 2.23
CA THR A 214 16.02 3.07 2.01
C THR A 214 17.16 3.83 2.70
N LEU A 215 17.53 3.42 3.92
CA LEU A 215 18.64 4.01 4.66
C LEU A 215 19.98 3.67 4.01
N ALA A 216 20.21 2.40 3.66
CA ALA A 216 21.45 1.94 3.03
C ALA A 216 21.78 2.67 1.73
N ARG A 217 20.74 2.95 0.91
CA ARG A 217 20.88 3.70 -0.35
C ARG A 217 20.90 5.22 -0.16
N ARG A 218 20.83 5.70 1.08
CA ARG A 218 20.80 7.13 1.46
C ARG A 218 19.63 7.90 0.83
N ASN A 219 18.52 7.21 0.53
CA ASN A 219 17.36 7.81 -0.12
C ASN A 219 16.67 8.86 0.77
N LEU A 220 16.69 8.68 2.09
CA LEU A 220 16.21 9.71 3.03
C LEU A 220 17.27 10.81 3.26
N SER A 221 18.56 10.52 3.12
CA SER A 221 19.65 11.47 3.41
C SER A 221 19.47 12.14 4.79
N GLY A 222 19.99 13.35 5.03
CA GLY A 222 19.73 14.10 6.27
C GLY A 222 18.28 14.63 6.41
N THR A 223 17.31 14.11 5.67
CA THR A 223 15.92 14.57 5.76
C THR A 223 15.35 14.26 7.14
N GLN A 224 14.76 15.29 7.74
CA GLN A 224 13.95 15.14 8.94
C GLN A 224 12.46 15.33 8.61
N PHE A 225 11.63 14.60 9.34
CA PHE A 225 10.18 14.56 9.25
C PHE A 225 9.57 15.10 10.54
N ASP A 226 8.50 15.87 10.42
CA ASP A 226 7.79 16.40 11.58
C ASP A 226 7.03 15.30 12.32
N LEU A 227 6.64 14.24 11.61
CA LEU A 227 5.95 13.06 12.13
C LEU A 227 6.51 11.78 11.47
N VAL A 228 6.80 10.77 12.27
CA VAL A 228 7.12 9.41 11.77
C VAL A 228 6.07 8.41 12.23
N LEU A 229 5.52 7.65 11.29
CA LEU A 229 4.49 6.66 11.52
C LEU A 229 5.00 5.27 11.12
N ALA A 230 4.59 4.28 11.90
CA ALA A 230 4.65 2.87 11.55
C ALA A 230 3.40 2.22 12.15
N LEU A 231 2.27 2.30 11.45
CA LEU A 231 0.97 1.85 11.94
C LEU A 231 0.64 0.43 11.47
N GLY A 232 -0.44 -0.16 12.01
CA GLY A 232 -0.91 -1.48 11.59
C GLY A 232 0.04 -2.65 11.87
N GLY A 233 0.95 -2.53 12.85
CA GLY A 233 1.91 -3.59 13.19
C GLY A 233 3.20 -3.55 12.38
N SER A 234 3.37 -2.57 11.49
CA SER A 234 4.58 -2.39 10.67
C SER A 234 5.86 -2.24 11.50
N ALA A 235 5.78 -1.70 12.71
CA ALA A 235 6.94 -1.60 13.60
C ALA A 235 7.48 -2.98 14.04
N SER A 236 6.68 -4.04 13.91
CA SER A 236 7.13 -5.42 14.15
C SER A 236 8.20 -5.91 13.19
N TYR A 237 8.29 -5.33 12.00
CA TYR A 237 9.27 -5.70 10.98
C TYR A 237 10.60 -4.96 11.10
N LEU A 238 10.69 -3.97 11.99
CA LEU A 238 11.88 -3.15 12.16
C LEU A 238 12.93 -3.86 13.01
N SER A 239 14.16 -3.90 12.48
CA SER A 239 15.36 -4.37 13.17
C SER A 239 15.81 -3.39 14.25
N HIS A 240 16.70 -3.79 15.15
CA HIS A 240 17.22 -2.90 16.19
C HIS A 240 17.83 -1.61 15.62
N ASP A 241 18.63 -1.71 14.56
CA ASP A 241 19.28 -0.58 13.89
C ASP A 241 18.27 0.38 13.22
N ASP A 242 17.13 -0.15 12.78
CA ASP A 242 16.04 0.66 12.22
C ASP A 242 15.45 1.58 13.29
N TRP A 243 15.21 1.06 14.50
CA TRP A 243 14.66 1.83 15.61
C TRP A 243 15.57 3.01 16.00
N GLU A 244 16.88 2.80 16.05
CA GLU A 244 17.83 3.90 16.29
C GLU A 244 17.82 4.92 15.15
N SER A 245 17.68 4.46 13.91
CA SER A 245 17.69 5.32 12.72
C SER A 245 16.43 6.16 12.59
N ILE A 246 15.25 5.65 13.00
CA ILE A 246 13.99 6.41 13.02
C ILE A 246 14.15 7.72 13.79
N MET A 247 14.82 7.70 14.94
CA MET A 247 15.03 8.88 15.77
C MET A 247 15.89 9.95 15.11
N ARG A 248 16.81 9.57 14.22
CA ARG A 248 17.61 10.52 13.46
C ARG A 248 16.79 11.27 12.41
N HIS A 249 15.72 10.63 11.92
CA HIS A 249 14.81 11.19 10.92
C HIS A 249 13.57 11.86 11.50
N ALA A 250 13.26 11.68 12.79
CA ALA A 250 12.14 12.34 13.44
C ALA A 250 12.56 13.68 14.07
N ARG A 251 11.80 14.76 13.83
CA ARG A 251 11.87 16.02 14.60
C ARG A 251 11.21 15.92 15.98
N GLY A 252 10.82 14.71 16.37
CA GLY A 252 10.44 14.39 17.72
C GLY A 252 9.10 13.70 17.84
N ARG A 253 8.21 13.74 16.84
CA ARG A 253 6.86 13.16 16.95
C ARG A 253 6.80 11.84 16.20
N LEU A 254 6.30 10.82 16.88
CA LEU A 254 6.22 9.48 16.30
C LEU A 254 5.14 8.64 16.94
N VAL A 255 4.51 7.81 16.10
CA VAL A 255 3.51 6.84 16.52
C VAL A 255 3.83 5.52 15.83
N LEU A 256 4.21 4.52 16.63
CA LEU A 256 4.72 3.25 16.15
C LEU A 256 3.91 2.12 16.78
N SER A 257 3.47 1.15 15.99
CA SER A 257 2.66 0.03 16.44
C SER A 257 3.24 -1.32 16.05
N ALA A 258 3.31 -2.22 17.02
CA ALA A 258 3.71 -3.62 16.87
C ALA A 258 2.52 -4.52 17.20
N TYR A 259 2.49 -5.73 16.65
CA TYR A 259 1.47 -6.72 17.02
C TYR A 259 1.52 -7.03 18.52
N ALA A 260 0.35 -6.95 19.16
CA ALA A 260 0.18 -7.25 20.58
C ALA A 260 0.42 -8.73 20.87
N GLU A 261 0.52 -9.09 22.15
CA GLU A 261 0.61 -10.49 22.55
C GLU A 261 -0.63 -11.28 22.07
N GLY A 262 -0.37 -12.46 21.49
CA GLY A 262 -1.39 -13.31 20.87
C GLY A 262 -1.75 -12.93 19.42
N GLU A 263 -1.25 -11.79 18.92
CA GLU A 263 -1.54 -11.28 17.58
C GLU A 263 -0.37 -11.53 16.63
N ALA A 264 -0.65 -11.67 15.34
CA ALA A 264 0.33 -11.93 14.29
C ALA A 264 -0.13 -11.34 12.94
N PRO A 265 0.81 -11.08 12.01
CA PRO A 265 0.44 -10.67 10.67
C PRO A 265 -0.30 -11.78 9.92
N VAL A 266 -1.25 -11.40 9.07
CA VAL A 266 -2.05 -12.34 8.27
C VAL A 266 -1.19 -13.16 7.29
N THR A 267 -0.03 -12.62 6.91
CA THR A 267 0.97 -13.28 6.06
C THR A 267 1.72 -14.39 6.77
N ALA A 268 1.64 -14.47 8.11
CA ALA A 268 2.35 -15.43 8.95
C ALA A 268 3.87 -15.49 8.69
N ASP A 269 4.46 -14.38 8.26
CA ASP A 269 5.87 -14.25 7.88
C ASP A 269 6.77 -13.80 9.05
N LEU A 270 6.19 -13.55 10.23
CA LEU A 270 6.91 -13.32 11.48
C LEU A 270 6.73 -14.49 12.44
N THR A 271 7.84 -14.96 13.00
CA THR A 271 7.85 -15.96 14.06
C THR A 271 7.41 -15.38 15.40
N SER A 272 6.96 -16.23 16.33
CA SER A 272 6.62 -15.82 17.70
C SER A 272 7.77 -15.12 18.43
N GLN A 273 9.02 -15.52 18.14
CA GLN A 273 10.20 -14.86 18.70
C GLN A 273 10.37 -13.44 18.14
N GLN A 274 10.28 -13.26 16.82
CA GLN A 274 10.37 -11.93 16.20
C GLN A 274 9.29 -10.98 16.72
N LEU A 275 8.06 -11.46 16.91
CA LEU A 275 6.96 -10.69 17.48
C LEU A 275 7.24 -10.29 18.95
N THR A 276 7.80 -11.22 19.73
CA THR A 276 8.21 -10.95 21.12
C THR A 276 9.32 -9.91 21.18
N ASP A 277 10.34 -10.05 20.32
CA ASP A 277 11.45 -9.11 20.26
C ASP A 277 10.98 -7.72 19.81
N ALA A 278 10.03 -7.65 18.87
CA ALA A 278 9.42 -6.40 18.43
C ALA A 278 8.70 -5.66 19.57
N ARG A 279 7.86 -6.37 20.34
CA ARG A 279 7.22 -5.77 21.53
C ARG A 279 8.23 -5.32 22.57
N LYS A 280 9.30 -6.10 22.78
CA LYS A 280 10.39 -5.69 23.67
C LYS A 280 11.03 -4.39 23.17
N ARG A 281 11.36 -4.28 21.89
CA ARG A 281 11.92 -3.05 21.28
C ARG A 281 10.98 -1.86 21.44
N LEU A 282 9.68 -2.04 21.20
CA LEU A 282 8.67 -1.00 21.41
C LEU A 282 8.64 -0.50 22.87
N ARG A 283 8.72 -1.42 23.83
CA ARG A 283 8.72 -1.12 25.27
C ARG A 283 10.00 -0.42 25.72
N ASP A 284 11.15 -0.93 25.29
CA ASP A 284 12.45 -0.30 25.55
C ASP A 284 12.49 1.12 24.97
N PHE A 285 11.97 1.30 23.75
CA PHE A 285 11.85 2.60 23.11
C PHE A 285 10.94 3.55 23.91
N ALA A 286 9.76 3.10 24.32
CA ALA A 286 8.85 3.88 25.14
C ALA A 286 9.51 4.36 26.45
N ALA A 287 10.26 3.48 27.12
CA ALA A 287 10.97 3.83 28.35
C ALA A 287 12.06 4.89 28.12
N CYS A 288 12.81 4.80 27.01
CA CYS A 288 13.87 5.75 26.68
C CYS A 288 13.36 7.14 26.29
N TYR A 289 12.16 7.25 25.73
CA TYR A 289 11.62 8.49 25.16
C TYR A 289 10.35 8.99 25.86
N GLU A 290 10.13 8.57 27.11
CA GLU A 290 8.95 8.92 27.92
C GLU A 290 7.61 8.67 27.18
N GLY A 291 7.62 7.69 26.27
CA GLY A 291 6.47 7.30 25.48
C GLY A 291 5.49 6.49 26.31
N LYS A 292 4.19 6.70 26.09
CA LYS A 292 3.15 5.86 26.68
C LYS A 292 2.75 4.78 25.70
N ILE A 293 2.77 3.52 26.16
CA ILE A 293 2.24 2.40 25.39
C ILE A 293 0.75 2.26 25.68
N GLU A 294 -0.04 2.16 24.62
CA GLU A 294 -1.46 1.87 24.68
C GLU A 294 -1.78 0.69 23.77
N ARG A 295 -2.76 -0.15 24.17
CA ARG A 295 -3.31 -1.16 23.29
C ARG A 295 -4.34 -0.51 22.36
N VAL A 296 -4.19 -0.74 21.07
CA VAL A 296 -5.08 -0.30 20.00
C VAL A 296 -5.49 -1.54 19.21
N GLY A 297 -6.61 -2.17 19.59
CA GLY A 297 -7.06 -3.43 19.03
C GLY A 297 -5.99 -4.52 19.06
N ARG A 298 -5.53 -4.94 17.87
CA ARG A 298 -4.50 -5.96 17.65
C ARG A 298 -3.06 -5.49 17.93
N PHE A 299 -2.87 -4.22 18.30
CA PHE A 299 -1.55 -3.60 18.34
C PHE A 299 -1.20 -3.03 19.72
N GLU A 300 0.06 -3.19 20.14
CA GLU A 300 0.69 -2.31 21.13
C GLU A 300 1.24 -1.11 20.37
N THR A 301 0.85 0.10 20.77
CA THR A 301 1.22 1.34 20.08
C THR A 301 1.87 2.29 21.07
N VAL A 302 3.01 2.88 20.69
CA VAL A 302 3.64 3.98 21.42
C VAL A 302 3.44 5.27 20.65
N ALA A 303 3.04 6.33 21.37
CA ALA A 303 3.21 7.70 20.92
C ALA A 303 4.33 8.32 21.77
N ALA A 304 5.34 8.90 21.11
CA ALA A 304 6.42 9.59 21.81
C ALA A 304 6.71 10.96 21.19
N MET A 305 7.16 11.86 22.05
CA MET A 305 7.55 13.22 21.72
C MET A 305 8.96 13.44 22.25
N ARG A 306 9.89 13.88 21.39
CA ARG A 306 11.20 14.31 21.86
C ARG A 306 11.05 15.65 22.57
N ASN A 307 11.33 15.68 23.88
CA ASN A 307 11.50 16.94 24.59
C ASN A 307 12.61 17.75 23.89
N GLN A 308 12.29 18.96 23.44
CA GLN A 308 13.30 19.87 22.92
C GLN A 308 14.16 20.30 24.12
N SER A 309 15.36 19.72 24.24
CA SER A 309 16.42 20.29 25.09
C SER A 309 17.22 21.31 24.32
#